data_AF-A0AB37H0T7-F1
#
_entry.id   AF-A0AB37H0T7-F1
#
_cell.length_a   1.000
_cell.length_b   1.000
_cell.length_c   1.000
_cell.angle_alpha   90.00
_cell.angle_beta   90.00
_cell.angle_gamma   90.00
#
_symmetry.space_group_name_H-M   'P 1'
#
loop_
_entity.id
_entity.type
_entity.pdbx_description
1 polymer ?
#
loop_
_entity_poly.entity_id
_entity_poly.type
_entity_poly.pdbx_seq_one_letter_code
_entity_poly.pdbx_strand_id
1 'polypeptide(L)'
;MPYFLFIYISALLILLSVMSADGWNALATFFTGFATIIAAYIAVKGVKDTIKSDRENKRKELLDNLDSKSEWRKQLYDIASKTLLTTDDVYRVLASLRYLPKKQKRIVGEHKEFDKINHIIFGEMYDIIESKYAGTGNLYPSDCRSKLTFNESEIVRLYTKYLLKHHWEYNGEDKEEYIKNEDLQFYEVYKCVQDIKDNRCSMKYLKKMKDMKDDGVADEFIKNVKKKVKENNSPT
;
A
#
# COMPACT_ATOMS: atom_id res chain seq x y z
N MET A 1 29.97 -59.42 -2.27
CA MET A 1 31.25 -59.40 -1.53
C MET A 1 32.33 -58.47 -2.12
N PRO A 2 32.59 -58.37 -3.45
CA PRO A 2 33.73 -57.57 -3.95
C PRO A 2 33.55 -56.04 -3.87
N TYR A 3 32.30 -55.55 -3.95
CA TYR A 3 32.01 -54.11 -3.89
C TYR A 3 32.31 -53.47 -2.52
N PHE A 4 32.03 -54.19 -1.43
CA PHE A 4 32.33 -53.70 -0.07
C PHE A 4 33.84 -53.62 0.18
N LEU A 5 34.62 -54.53 -0.39
CA LEU A 5 36.07 -54.50 -0.30
C LEU A 5 36.65 -53.29 -1.04
N PHE A 6 36.12 -52.95 -2.22
CA PHE A 6 36.55 -51.81 -3.01
C PHE A 6 36.26 -50.47 -2.33
N ILE A 7 35.07 -50.33 -1.72
CA ILE A 7 34.69 -49.15 -0.92
C ILE A 7 35.59 -49.01 0.31
N TYR A 8 35.92 -50.13 0.97
CA TYR A 8 36.80 -50.10 2.14
C TYR A 8 38.24 -49.73 1.78
N ILE A 9 38.78 -50.28 0.69
CA ILE A 9 40.14 -49.98 0.21
C ILE A 9 40.24 -48.51 -0.26
N SER A 10 39.23 -48.00 -0.97
CA SER A 10 39.19 -46.59 -1.38
C SER A 10 39.08 -45.64 -0.18
N ALA A 11 38.26 -45.96 0.82
CA ALA A 11 38.19 -45.20 2.07
C ALA A 11 39.52 -45.24 2.85
N LEU A 12 40.19 -46.39 2.89
CA LEU A 12 41.50 -46.55 3.56
C LEU A 12 42.62 -45.78 2.85
N LEU A 13 42.62 -45.73 1.51
CA LEU A 13 43.58 -44.95 0.71
C LEU A 13 43.35 -43.45 0.86
N ILE A 14 42.09 -43.01 0.95
CA ILE A 14 41.75 -41.62 1.31
C ILE A 14 42.23 -41.31 2.74
N LEU A 15 42.05 -42.24 3.68
CA LEU A 15 42.53 -42.07 5.06
C LEU A 15 44.07 -41.99 5.13
N LEU A 16 44.77 -42.89 4.43
CA LEU A 16 46.24 -42.94 4.37
C LEU A 16 46.84 -41.71 3.68
N SER A 17 46.21 -41.22 2.61
CA SER A 17 46.64 -39.97 1.97
C SER A 17 46.43 -38.77 2.90
N VAL A 18 45.32 -38.71 3.65
CA VAL A 18 45.06 -37.67 4.67
C VAL A 18 46.04 -37.76 5.85
N MET A 19 46.50 -38.94 6.26
CA MET A 19 47.45 -39.09 7.38
C MET A 19 48.90 -38.67 7.07
N SER A 20 49.23 -38.38 5.81
CA SER A 20 50.52 -37.77 5.45
C SER A 20 50.53 -36.27 5.75
N ALA A 21 51.68 -35.70 6.12
CA ALA A 21 51.80 -34.26 6.39
C ALA A 21 51.38 -33.41 5.17
N ASP A 22 51.66 -33.90 3.96
CA ASP A 22 51.26 -33.27 2.71
C ASP A 22 49.74 -33.37 2.45
N GLY A 23 49.11 -34.47 2.89
CA GLY A 23 47.66 -34.67 2.83
C GLY A 23 46.86 -33.74 3.74
N TRP A 24 47.32 -33.50 4.96
CA TRP A 24 46.72 -32.50 5.86
C TRP A 24 46.83 -31.09 5.29
N ASN A 25 47.98 -30.74 4.72
CA ASN A 25 48.19 -29.44 4.07
C ASN A 25 47.31 -29.25 2.83
N ALA A 26 47.16 -30.28 2.00
CA ALA A 26 46.26 -30.27 0.84
C ALA A 26 44.78 -30.13 1.26
N LEU A 27 44.36 -30.87 2.29
CA LEU A 27 43.01 -30.79 2.84
C LEU A 27 42.72 -29.39 3.43
N ALA A 28 43.65 -28.83 4.20
CA ALA A 28 43.54 -27.48 4.75
C ALA A 28 43.45 -26.40 3.67
N THR A 29 44.24 -26.53 2.60
CA THR A 29 44.20 -25.62 1.44
C THR A 29 42.86 -25.71 0.71
N PHE A 30 42.33 -26.93 0.54
CA PHE A 30 41.01 -27.16 -0.06
C PHE A 30 39.89 -26.52 0.78
N PHE A 31 39.88 -26.74 2.10
CA PHE A 31 38.89 -26.12 3.00
C PHE A 31 39.01 -24.59 3.03
N THR A 32 40.23 -24.05 2.99
CA THR A 32 40.47 -22.60 2.94
C THR A 32 39.94 -22.01 1.63
N GLY A 33 40.16 -22.66 0.50
CA GLY A 33 39.58 -22.27 -0.79
C GLY A 33 38.05 -22.29 -0.78
N PHE A 34 37.45 -23.35 -0.24
CA PHE A 34 35.99 -23.46 -0.13
C PHE A 34 35.38 -22.41 0.82
N ALA A 35 36.02 -22.19 1.98
CA ALA A 35 35.61 -21.14 2.93
C ALA A 35 35.71 -19.74 2.30
N THR A 36 36.74 -19.48 1.48
CA THR A 36 36.90 -18.21 0.76
C THR A 36 35.77 -17.98 -0.24
N ILE A 37 35.36 -19.02 -0.99
CA ILE A 37 34.24 -18.93 -1.94
C ILE A 37 32.92 -18.67 -1.20
N ILE A 38 32.67 -19.36 -0.08
CA ILE A 38 31.48 -19.12 0.75
C ILE A 38 31.46 -17.71 1.31
N ALA A 39 32.59 -17.25 1.86
CA ALA A 39 32.72 -15.89 2.39
C ALA A 39 32.46 -14.84 1.30
N ALA A 40 33.01 -15.04 0.10
CA ALA A 40 32.75 -14.17 -1.05
C ALA A 40 31.26 -14.16 -1.44
N TYR A 41 30.59 -15.33 -1.46
CA TYR A 41 29.16 -15.41 -1.75
C TYR A 41 28.31 -14.68 -0.70
N ILE A 42 28.60 -14.88 0.59
CA ILE A 42 27.90 -14.19 1.69
C ILE A 42 28.09 -12.67 1.58
N ALA A 43 29.32 -12.22 1.30
CA ALA A 43 29.62 -10.80 1.13
C ALA A 43 28.84 -10.20 -0.05
N VAL A 44 28.84 -10.86 -1.22
CA VAL A 44 28.08 -10.39 -2.39
C VAL A 44 26.58 -10.35 -2.11
N LYS A 45 26.04 -11.37 -1.43
CA LYS A 45 24.62 -11.41 -1.05
C LYS A 45 24.27 -10.28 -0.09
N GLY A 46 25.08 -10.07 0.95
CA GLY A 46 24.90 -8.98 1.91
C GLY A 46 24.90 -7.60 1.23
N VAL A 47 25.89 -7.33 0.36
CA VAL A 47 25.96 -6.08 -0.40
C VAL A 47 24.75 -5.90 -1.31
N LYS A 48 24.29 -6.96 -1.97
CA LYS A 48 23.10 -6.91 -2.84
C LYS A 48 21.84 -6.55 -2.03
N ASP A 49 21.69 -7.14 -0.85
CA ASP A 49 20.55 -6.89 0.03
C ASP A 49 20.60 -5.44 0.58
N THR A 50 21.77 -4.96 1.00
CA THR A 50 21.97 -3.55 1.42
C THR A 50 21.67 -2.56 0.30
N ILE A 51 22.14 -2.81 -0.93
CA ILE A 51 21.85 -1.93 -2.08
C ILE A 51 20.34 -1.92 -2.38
N LYS A 52 19.66 -3.06 -2.23
CA LYS A 52 18.21 -3.15 -2.43
C LYS A 52 17.47 -2.32 -1.38
N SER A 53 17.81 -2.48 -0.10
CA SER A 53 17.18 -1.70 0.98
C SER A 53 17.45 -0.21 0.85
N ASP A 54 18.66 0.19 0.49
CA ASP A 54 19.01 1.61 0.29
C ASP A 54 18.22 2.23 -0.87
N ARG A 55 18.00 1.48 -1.96
CA ARG A 55 17.16 1.93 -3.08
C ARG A 55 15.69 2.07 -2.67
N GLU A 56 15.16 1.12 -1.92
CA GLU A 56 13.79 1.17 -1.41
C GLU A 56 13.59 2.34 -0.46
N ASN A 57 14.54 2.56 0.47
CA ASN A 57 14.51 3.70 1.39
C ASN A 57 14.58 5.04 0.66
N LYS A 58 15.51 5.20 -0.30
CA LYS A 58 15.59 6.41 -1.13
C LYS A 58 14.32 6.63 -1.93
N ARG A 59 13.70 5.58 -2.45
CA ARG A 59 12.41 5.68 -3.16
C ARG A 59 11.31 6.19 -2.22
N LYS A 60 11.19 5.64 -1.01
CA LYS A 60 10.22 6.11 0.00
C LYS A 60 10.46 7.57 0.35
N GLU A 61 11.71 7.95 0.62
CA GLU A 61 12.11 9.33 0.92
C GLU A 61 11.80 10.29 -0.23
N LEU A 62 12.03 9.90 -1.48
CA LEU A 62 11.67 10.70 -2.66
C LEU A 62 10.16 10.88 -2.79
N LEU A 63 9.37 9.82 -2.55
CA LEU A 63 7.91 9.90 -2.58
C LEU A 63 7.38 10.82 -1.49
N ASP A 64 7.89 10.70 -0.26
CA ASP A 64 7.51 11.58 0.84
C ASP A 64 7.95 13.03 0.59
N ASN A 65 9.11 13.26 -0.01
CA ASN A 65 9.54 14.61 -0.40
C ASN A 65 8.65 15.22 -1.49
N LEU A 66 8.24 14.44 -2.48
CA LEU A 66 7.33 14.90 -3.54
C LEU A 66 5.93 15.20 -2.98
N ASP A 67 5.41 14.34 -2.10
CA ASP A 67 4.15 14.59 -1.42
C ASP A 67 4.24 15.81 -0.49
N SER A 68 5.32 15.94 0.29
CA SER A 68 5.54 17.10 1.17
C SER A 68 5.57 18.42 0.40
N LYS A 69 6.20 18.44 -0.78
CA LYS A 69 6.25 19.63 -1.64
C LYS A 69 4.95 19.94 -2.34
N SER A 70 4.21 18.93 -2.77
CA SER A 70 2.90 19.10 -3.43
C SER A 70 1.77 19.33 -2.43
N GLU A 71 1.98 19.00 -1.17
CA GLU A 71 0.98 18.93 -0.11
C GLU A 71 -0.25 18.08 -0.50
N TRP A 72 -0.06 17.10 -1.39
CA TRP A 72 -1.16 16.35 -1.99
C TRP A 72 -2.02 15.63 -0.94
N ARG A 73 -1.41 14.87 -0.02
CA ARG A 73 -2.12 14.24 1.10
C ARG A 73 -2.88 15.25 1.95
N LYS A 74 -2.24 16.37 2.29
CA LYS A 74 -2.83 17.43 3.13
C LYS A 74 -4.06 18.06 2.46
N GLN A 75 -4.01 18.30 1.17
CA GLN A 75 -5.14 18.81 0.39
C GLN A 75 -6.31 17.82 0.35
N LEU A 76 -6.03 16.52 0.18
CA LEU A 76 -7.08 15.51 0.24
C LEU A 76 -7.67 15.37 1.65
N TYR A 77 -6.87 15.44 2.70
CA TYR A 77 -7.39 15.44 4.08
C TYR A 77 -8.30 16.65 4.36
N ASP A 78 -7.92 17.83 3.88
CA ASP A 78 -8.74 19.04 3.97
C ASP A 78 -10.11 18.83 3.30
N ILE A 79 -10.13 18.33 2.05
CA ILE A 79 -11.38 18.01 1.34
C ILE A 79 -12.20 16.96 2.09
N ALA A 80 -11.57 15.88 2.57
CA ALA A 80 -12.27 14.80 3.26
C ALA A 80 -12.89 15.23 4.60
N SER A 81 -12.35 16.29 5.23
CA SER A 81 -12.76 16.78 6.54
C SER A 81 -13.67 18.02 6.49
N LYS A 82 -13.70 18.76 5.37
CA LYS A 82 -14.60 19.90 5.18
C LYS A 82 -16.05 19.50 5.34
N THR A 83 -16.81 20.30 6.08
CA THR A 83 -18.25 20.10 6.34
C THR A 83 -19.13 20.45 5.15
N LEU A 84 -18.77 21.48 4.38
CA LEU A 84 -19.45 21.90 3.16
C LEU A 84 -18.45 21.90 2.02
N LEU A 85 -18.74 21.12 0.98
CA LEU A 85 -17.91 21.05 -0.22
C LEU A 85 -18.45 21.93 -1.33
N THR A 86 -17.53 22.37 -2.18
CA THR A 86 -17.80 23.21 -3.34
C THR A 86 -17.20 22.59 -4.60
N THR A 87 -17.59 23.10 -5.77
CA THR A 87 -17.00 22.68 -7.05
C THR A 87 -15.47 22.83 -7.09
N ASP A 88 -14.90 23.80 -6.36
CA ASP A 88 -13.44 23.96 -6.21
C ASP A 88 -12.80 22.71 -5.57
N ASP A 89 -13.47 22.09 -4.61
CA ASP A 89 -12.98 20.88 -3.96
C ASP A 89 -13.02 19.68 -4.95
N VAL A 90 -14.04 19.61 -5.81
CA VAL A 90 -14.12 18.60 -6.88
C VAL A 90 -12.98 18.78 -7.90
N TYR A 91 -12.73 20.01 -8.32
CA TYR A 91 -11.59 20.31 -9.20
C TYR A 91 -10.24 19.99 -8.54
N ARG A 92 -10.13 20.19 -7.22
CA ARG A 92 -8.93 19.80 -6.48
C ARG A 92 -8.76 18.28 -6.44
N VAL A 93 -9.84 17.50 -6.28
CA VAL A 93 -9.78 16.03 -6.46
C VAL A 93 -9.39 15.68 -7.89
N LEU A 94 -9.95 16.31 -8.92
CA LEU A 94 -9.54 16.05 -10.31
C LEU A 94 -8.07 16.36 -10.57
N ALA A 95 -7.54 17.46 -10.00
CA ALA A 95 -6.13 17.81 -10.09
C ALA A 95 -5.23 16.82 -9.33
N SER A 96 -5.78 16.13 -8.32
CA SER A 96 -5.10 15.06 -7.59
C SER A 96 -5.00 13.77 -8.42
N LEU A 97 -5.85 13.60 -9.42
CA LEU A 97 -5.83 12.50 -10.38
C LEU A 97 -4.92 12.83 -11.58
N ARG A 98 -4.61 11.83 -12.40
CA ARG A 98 -3.90 12.08 -13.67
C ARG A 98 -4.70 13.01 -14.57
N TYR A 99 -4.01 13.93 -15.24
CA TYR A 99 -4.56 14.90 -16.20
C TYR A 99 -5.64 14.32 -17.13
N LEU A 100 -5.42 13.12 -17.65
CA LEU A 100 -6.42 12.35 -18.39
C LEU A 100 -6.32 10.87 -17.99
N PRO A 101 -7.45 10.19 -17.77
CA PRO A 101 -7.47 8.75 -17.58
C PRO A 101 -6.83 8.05 -18.78
N LYS A 102 -6.07 6.97 -18.53
CA LYS A 102 -5.53 6.17 -19.64
C LYS A 102 -6.69 5.58 -20.45
N LYS A 103 -6.57 5.63 -21.78
CA LYS A 103 -7.47 4.90 -22.68
C LYS A 103 -7.39 3.41 -22.34
N GLN A 104 -8.53 2.71 -22.39
CA GLN A 104 -8.62 1.27 -22.06
C GLN A 104 -7.52 0.42 -22.69
N LYS A 105 -7.19 0.68 -23.96
CA LYS A 105 -6.15 -0.03 -24.72
C LYS A 105 -4.71 0.19 -24.21
N ARG A 106 -4.48 1.17 -23.34
CA ARG A 106 -3.18 1.53 -22.73
C ARG A 106 -3.09 1.18 -21.24
N ILE A 107 -4.11 0.54 -20.68
CA ILE A 107 -4.11 0.06 -19.31
C ILE A 107 -3.35 -1.27 -19.28
N VAL A 108 -2.05 -1.20 -18.96
CA VAL A 108 -1.11 -2.33 -18.91
C VAL A 108 -0.15 -2.14 -17.74
N GLY A 109 0.29 -3.23 -17.11
CA GLY A 109 1.29 -3.22 -16.04
C GLY A 109 0.72 -3.42 -14.64
N GLU A 110 1.57 -3.18 -13.63
CA GLU A 110 1.30 -3.41 -12.19
C GLU A 110 0.18 -2.52 -11.62
N HIS A 111 -0.14 -1.39 -12.28
CA HIS A 111 -1.13 -0.41 -11.82
C HIS A 111 -2.43 -0.43 -12.63
N LYS A 112 -2.72 -1.54 -13.32
CA LYS A 112 -3.84 -1.63 -14.27
C LYS A 112 -5.20 -1.46 -13.56
N GLU A 113 -5.35 -1.97 -12.34
CA GLU A 113 -6.53 -1.82 -11.50
C GLU A 113 -6.74 -0.36 -11.10
N PHE A 114 -5.75 0.26 -10.44
CA PHE A 114 -5.79 1.67 -10.08
C PHE A 114 -6.03 2.61 -11.28
N ASP A 115 -5.50 2.30 -12.47
CA ASP A 115 -5.77 3.06 -13.69
C ASP A 115 -7.26 3.00 -14.10
N LYS A 116 -7.95 1.86 -13.91
CA LYS A 116 -9.40 1.74 -14.14
C LYS A 116 -10.20 2.49 -13.07
N ILE A 117 -9.77 2.37 -11.82
CA ILE A 117 -10.39 3.04 -10.67
C ILE A 117 -10.35 4.56 -10.86
N ASN A 118 -9.18 5.11 -11.24
CA ASN A 118 -9.03 6.52 -11.57
C ASN A 118 -9.98 6.97 -12.68
N HIS A 119 -10.22 6.11 -13.68
CA HIS A 119 -11.18 6.41 -14.73
C HIS A 119 -12.61 6.57 -14.18
N ILE A 120 -13.02 5.69 -13.28
CA ILE A 120 -14.34 5.73 -12.63
C ILE A 120 -14.46 7.00 -11.79
N ILE A 121 -13.49 7.26 -10.90
CA ILE A 121 -13.48 8.46 -10.05
C ILE A 121 -13.52 9.73 -10.89
N PHE A 122 -12.72 9.78 -11.96
CA PHE A 122 -12.69 10.93 -12.87
C PHE A 122 -14.05 11.20 -13.50
N GLY A 123 -14.73 10.16 -14.00
CA GLY A 123 -16.08 10.28 -14.55
C GLY A 123 -17.08 10.80 -13.52
N GLU A 124 -17.06 10.22 -12.32
CA GLU A 124 -17.94 10.61 -11.20
C GLU A 124 -17.75 12.08 -10.77
N MET A 125 -16.51 12.55 -10.69
CA MET A 125 -16.22 13.96 -10.40
C MET A 125 -16.71 14.89 -11.52
N TYR A 126 -16.56 14.45 -12.77
CA TYR A 126 -17.00 15.22 -13.93
C TYR A 126 -18.53 15.29 -14.01
N ASP A 127 -19.25 14.21 -13.72
CA ASP A 127 -20.72 14.19 -13.66
C ASP A 127 -21.26 15.18 -12.61
N ILE A 128 -20.59 15.27 -11.44
CA ILE A 128 -20.95 16.25 -10.40
C ILE A 128 -20.78 17.68 -10.95
N ILE A 129 -19.65 17.97 -11.60
CA ILE A 129 -19.38 19.28 -12.21
C ILE A 129 -20.42 19.59 -13.29
N GLU A 130 -20.65 18.66 -14.22
CA GLU A 130 -21.60 18.83 -15.31
C GLU A 130 -23.00 19.08 -14.76
N SER A 131 -23.44 18.36 -13.72
CA SER A 131 -24.75 18.60 -13.10
C SER A 131 -24.94 20.01 -12.54
N LYS A 132 -23.85 20.70 -12.14
CA LYS A 132 -23.90 22.08 -11.63
C LYS A 132 -23.90 23.15 -12.73
N TYR A 133 -23.35 22.81 -13.89
CA TYR A 133 -23.17 23.75 -15.00
C TYR A 133 -24.02 23.40 -16.23
N ALA A 134 -24.75 22.27 -16.20
CA ALA A 134 -25.70 21.88 -17.23
C ALA A 134 -26.81 22.93 -17.31
N GLY A 135 -26.90 23.60 -18.46
CA GLY A 135 -27.94 24.59 -18.75
C GLY A 135 -27.58 26.04 -18.43
N THR A 136 -26.38 26.37 -17.95
CA THR A 136 -26.01 27.77 -17.67
C THR A 136 -25.76 28.60 -18.93
N GLY A 137 -25.53 27.99 -20.10
CA GLY A 137 -25.27 28.67 -21.39
C GLY A 137 -24.03 29.58 -21.43
N ASN A 138 -23.48 29.89 -20.26
CA ASN A 138 -22.32 30.71 -20.00
C ASN A 138 -21.16 29.78 -19.64
N LEU A 139 -20.10 29.85 -20.45
CA LEU A 139 -18.80 29.23 -20.19
C LEU A 139 -18.14 29.70 -18.87
N TYR A 140 -18.69 30.76 -18.26
CA TYR A 140 -18.30 31.33 -16.98
C TYR A 140 -19.55 31.74 -16.18
N PRO A 141 -20.06 30.89 -15.27
CA PRO A 141 -21.10 31.29 -14.35
C PRO A 141 -20.54 32.39 -13.43
N SER A 142 -21.35 33.42 -13.15
CA SER A 142 -20.97 34.56 -12.30
C SER A 142 -20.61 34.16 -10.86
N ASP A 143 -20.91 32.92 -10.47
CA ASP A 143 -20.50 32.29 -9.22
C ASP A 143 -19.83 30.94 -9.55
N CYS A 144 -18.51 30.94 -9.77
CA CYS A 144 -17.74 29.75 -10.14
C CYS A 144 -17.66 28.68 -9.04
N ARG A 145 -18.26 28.94 -7.88
CA ARG A 145 -18.16 28.12 -6.66
C ARG A 145 -19.53 27.68 -6.19
N SER A 146 -20.09 26.70 -6.90
CA SER A 146 -21.36 26.08 -6.51
C SER A 146 -21.17 25.16 -5.32
N LYS A 147 -22.06 25.28 -4.33
CA LYS A 147 -22.11 24.35 -3.19
C LYS A 147 -22.61 22.98 -3.66
N LEU A 148 -22.00 21.92 -3.14
CA LEU A 148 -22.45 20.55 -3.37
C LEU A 148 -23.63 20.24 -2.45
N THR A 149 -24.50 19.35 -2.91
CA THR A 149 -25.50 18.72 -2.06
C THR A 149 -24.81 17.82 -1.03
N PHE A 150 -25.56 17.41 0.00
CA PHE A 150 -25.03 16.45 0.97
C PHE A 150 -24.55 15.16 0.30
N ASN A 151 -25.36 14.59 -0.59
CA ASN A 151 -25.03 13.33 -1.28
C ASN A 151 -23.78 13.48 -2.17
N GLU A 152 -23.70 14.55 -2.97
CA GLU A 152 -22.49 14.84 -3.77
C GLU A 152 -21.26 15.01 -2.89
N SER A 153 -21.40 15.72 -1.77
CA SER A 153 -20.32 15.91 -0.81
C SER A 153 -19.83 14.57 -0.23
N GLU A 154 -20.75 13.66 0.11
CA GLU A 154 -20.40 12.33 0.59
C GLU A 154 -19.70 11.48 -0.47
N ILE A 155 -20.12 11.55 -1.74
CA ILE A 155 -19.46 10.85 -2.84
C ILE A 155 -18.02 11.35 -2.99
N VAL A 156 -17.81 12.68 -3.00
CA VAL A 156 -16.47 13.28 -3.06
C VAL A 156 -15.61 12.84 -1.86
N ARG A 157 -16.18 12.84 -0.64
CA ARG A 157 -15.46 12.38 0.56
C ARG A 157 -15.08 10.90 0.49
N LEU A 158 -15.96 10.03 0.01
CA LEU A 158 -15.69 8.59 -0.13
C LEU A 158 -14.52 8.34 -1.08
N TYR A 159 -14.53 8.97 -2.27
CA TYR A 159 -13.43 8.82 -3.21
C TYR A 159 -12.13 9.46 -2.69
N THR A 160 -12.21 10.62 -2.03
CA THR A 160 -11.04 11.26 -1.42
C THR A 160 -10.40 10.37 -0.34
N LYS A 161 -11.21 9.77 0.54
CA LYS A 161 -10.74 8.81 1.57
C LYS A 161 -10.15 7.56 0.92
N TYR A 162 -10.75 7.07 -0.16
CA TYR A 162 -10.19 5.95 -0.91
C TYR A 162 -8.81 6.29 -1.49
N LEU A 163 -8.64 7.47 -2.11
CA LEU A 163 -7.35 7.91 -2.65
C LEU A 163 -6.27 8.02 -1.56
N LEU A 164 -6.64 8.55 -0.39
CA LEU A 164 -5.77 8.60 0.79
C LEU A 164 -5.39 7.20 1.27
N LYS A 165 -6.36 6.28 1.37
CA LYS A 165 -6.11 4.88 1.74
C LYS A 165 -5.19 4.21 0.72
N HIS A 166 -5.50 4.29 -0.57
CA HIS A 166 -4.67 3.73 -1.63
C HIS A 166 -3.23 4.24 -1.52
N HIS A 167 -3.02 5.54 -1.35
CA HIS A 167 -1.68 6.09 -1.18
C HIS A 167 -0.95 5.54 0.06
N TRP A 168 -1.66 5.35 1.18
CA TRP A 168 -1.08 4.77 2.39
C TRP A 168 -0.67 3.31 2.18
N GLU A 169 -1.61 2.47 1.73
CA GLU A 169 -1.40 1.03 1.55
C GLU A 169 -0.35 0.72 0.48
N TYR A 170 -0.33 1.50 -0.60
CA TYR A 170 0.62 1.31 -1.70
C TYR A 170 2.07 1.65 -1.31
N ASN A 171 2.25 2.51 -0.30
CA ASN A 171 3.56 2.87 0.25
C ASN A 171 3.92 2.10 1.53
N GLY A 172 2.97 1.30 2.06
CA GLY A 172 3.12 0.47 3.24
C GLY A 172 3.88 -0.84 2.97
N GLU A 173 4.07 -1.62 4.03
CA GLU A 173 4.71 -2.93 3.96
C GLU A 173 3.78 -3.99 3.33
N ASP A 174 2.47 -3.85 3.52
CA ASP A 174 1.43 -4.77 3.03
C ASP A 174 0.99 -4.49 1.58
N LYS A 175 1.82 -3.76 0.81
CA LYS A 175 1.53 -3.35 -0.59
C LYS A 175 1.08 -4.52 -1.47
N GLU A 176 1.76 -5.67 -1.37
CA GLU A 176 1.45 -6.82 -2.24
C GLU A 176 0.08 -7.43 -1.93
N GLU A 177 -0.31 -7.47 -0.66
CA GLU A 177 -1.64 -7.93 -0.25
C GLU A 177 -2.72 -6.93 -0.68
N TYR A 178 -2.43 -5.63 -0.53
CA TYR A 178 -3.33 -4.57 -0.98
C TYR A 178 -3.61 -4.67 -2.48
N ILE A 179 -2.57 -4.78 -3.32
CA ILE A 179 -2.72 -4.87 -4.78
C ILE A 179 -3.58 -6.06 -5.20
N LYS A 180 -3.47 -7.20 -4.51
CA LYS A 180 -4.27 -8.41 -4.81
C LYS A 180 -5.76 -8.20 -4.58
N ASN A 181 -6.12 -7.30 -3.66
CA ASN A 181 -7.50 -7.05 -3.22
C ASN A 181 -7.99 -5.63 -3.57
N GLU A 182 -7.26 -4.88 -4.40
CA GLU A 182 -7.51 -3.46 -4.68
C GLU A 182 -8.90 -3.23 -5.29
N ASP A 183 -9.32 -4.12 -6.19
CA ASP A 183 -10.61 -4.09 -6.86
C ASP A 183 -11.78 -4.35 -5.90
N LEU A 184 -11.63 -5.32 -5.00
CA LEU A 184 -12.61 -5.62 -3.95
C LEU A 184 -12.76 -4.44 -2.99
N GLN A 185 -11.65 -3.84 -2.55
CA GLN A 185 -11.70 -2.67 -1.68
C GLN A 185 -12.35 -1.47 -2.36
N PHE A 186 -12.04 -1.24 -3.64
CA PHE A 186 -12.71 -0.19 -4.40
C PHE A 186 -14.21 -0.51 -4.64
N TYR A 187 -14.56 -1.77 -4.87
CA TYR A 187 -15.94 -2.19 -5.08
C TYR A 187 -16.83 -1.86 -3.87
N GLU A 188 -16.31 -1.98 -2.64
CA GLU A 188 -17.05 -1.55 -1.44
C GLU A 188 -17.36 -0.05 -1.46
N VAL A 189 -16.39 0.78 -1.84
CA VAL A 189 -16.55 2.23 -1.97
C VAL A 189 -17.56 2.56 -3.08
N TYR A 190 -17.41 1.92 -4.23
CA TYR A 190 -18.30 2.08 -5.38
C TYR A 190 -19.74 1.72 -5.01
N LYS A 191 -19.97 0.62 -4.29
CA LYS A 191 -21.29 0.22 -3.82
C LYS A 191 -21.90 1.25 -2.87
N CYS A 192 -21.11 1.81 -1.95
CA CYS A 192 -21.57 2.90 -1.09
C CYS A 192 -21.98 4.14 -1.89
N VAL A 193 -21.23 4.51 -2.93
CA VAL A 193 -21.56 5.61 -3.84
C VAL A 193 -22.87 5.35 -4.58
N GLN A 194 -23.05 4.15 -5.14
CA GLN A 194 -24.31 3.80 -5.82
C GLN A 194 -25.50 3.84 -4.85
N ASP A 195 -25.34 3.33 -3.63
CA ASP A 195 -26.40 3.41 -2.63
C ASP A 195 -26.74 4.88 -2.27
N ILE A 196 -25.77 5.81 -2.26
CA ILE A 196 -26.00 7.25 -2.05
C ILE A 196 -26.79 7.85 -3.22
N LYS A 197 -26.41 7.54 -4.47
CA LYS A 197 -27.11 7.99 -5.67
C LYS A 197 -28.57 7.52 -5.71
N ASP A 198 -28.82 6.29 -5.27
CA ASP A 198 -30.16 5.71 -5.16
C ASP A 198 -30.97 6.26 -3.97
N ASN A 199 -30.46 7.26 -3.23
CA ASN A 199 -31.05 7.79 -1.99
C ASN A 199 -31.29 6.73 -0.90
N ARG A 200 -30.56 5.61 -0.92
CA ARG A 200 -30.69 4.53 0.06
C ARG A 200 -29.77 4.68 1.28
N CYS A 201 -28.82 5.64 1.28
CA CYS A 201 -27.55 5.43 1.99
C CYS A 201 -27.03 6.49 2.97
N SER A 202 -27.54 7.72 3.03
CA SER A 202 -26.98 8.66 4.04
C SER A 202 -27.03 8.06 5.45
N MET A 203 -28.08 7.29 5.75
CA MET A 203 -28.25 6.56 7.02
C MET A 203 -27.47 5.25 7.13
N LYS A 204 -27.14 4.55 6.03
CA LYS A 204 -26.53 3.21 6.09
C LYS A 204 -25.03 3.26 6.34
N TYR A 205 -24.32 4.24 5.76
CA TYR A 205 -22.91 4.51 6.06
C TYR A 205 -22.74 5.01 7.51
N LEU A 206 -23.58 5.96 7.94
CA LEU A 206 -23.62 6.44 9.33
C LEU A 206 -23.99 5.31 10.30
N LYS A 207 -24.91 4.42 9.92
CA LYS A 207 -25.25 3.24 10.70
C LYS A 207 -24.08 2.25 10.78
N LYS A 208 -23.37 1.95 9.69
CA LYS A 208 -22.16 1.12 9.74
C LYS A 208 -21.08 1.73 10.67
N MET A 209 -20.86 3.04 10.59
CA MET A 209 -19.94 3.75 11.51
C MET A 209 -20.41 3.71 12.96
N LYS A 210 -21.72 3.74 13.20
CA LYS A 210 -22.32 3.57 14.53
C LYS A 210 -22.20 2.14 15.03
N ASP A 211 -22.48 1.15 14.19
CA ASP A 211 -22.38 -0.27 14.52
C ASP A 211 -20.91 -0.67 14.80
N MET A 212 -19.93 -0.04 14.11
CA MET A 212 -18.49 -0.19 14.41
C MET A 212 -18.07 0.46 15.74
N LYS A 213 -18.81 1.46 16.24
CA LYS A 213 -18.59 1.98 17.59
C LYS A 213 -19.06 0.99 18.66
N ASP A 214 -20.06 0.17 18.32
CA ASP A 214 -20.73 -0.76 19.22
C ASP A 214 -20.16 -2.19 19.11
N ASP A 215 -19.08 -2.41 18.36
CA ASP A 215 -18.46 -3.73 18.11
C ASP A 215 -17.61 -4.27 19.28
N GLY A 216 -17.52 -3.52 20.38
CA GLY A 216 -16.83 -3.91 21.60
C GLY A 216 -15.30 -3.89 21.53
N VAL A 217 -14.70 -3.58 20.37
CA VAL A 217 -13.24 -3.53 20.20
C VAL A 217 -12.63 -2.43 21.08
N ALA A 218 -13.28 -1.26 21.13
CA ALA A 218 -12.85 -0.17 22.00
C ALA A 218 -12.94 -0.54 23.49
N ASP A 219 -14.00 -1.25 23.89
CA ASP A 219 -14.19 -1.68 25.28
C ASP A 219 -13.17 -2.73 25.70
N GLU A 220 -12.86 -3.68 24.81
CA GLU A 220 -11.82 -4.68 25.03
C GLU A 220 -10.43 -4.03 25.14
N PHE A 221 -10.11 -3.08 24.27
CA PHE A 221 -8.87 -2.31 24.35
C PHE A 221 -8.76 -1.53 25.67
N ILE A 222 -9.82 -0.80 26.06
CA ILE A 222 -9.84 -0.05 27.33
C ILE A 222 -9.69 -0.99 28.52
N LYS A 223 -10.32 -2.17 28.49
CA LYS A 223 -10.17 -3.20 29.53
C LYS A 223 -8.72 -3.69 29.64
N ASN A 224 -8.07 -3.94 28.51
CA ASN A 224 -6.68 -4.38 28.46
C ASN A 224 -5.70 -3.29 28.96
N VAL A 225 -5.94 -2.03 28.60
CA VAL A 225 -5.16 -0.88 29.12
C VAL A 225 -5.34 -0.76 30.64
N LYS A 226 -6.58 -0.82 31.14
CA LYS A 226 -6.86 -0.76 32.59
C LYS A 226 -6.18 -1.90 33.36
N LYS A 227 -6.13 -3.10 32.78
CA LYS A 227 -5.43 -4.26 33.37
C LYS A 227 -3.93 -4.00 33.49
N LYS A 228 -3.28 -3.53 32.42
CA LYS A 228 -1.85 -3.19 32.42
C LYS A 228 -1.50 -2.07 33.40
N VAL A 229 -2.35 -1.04 33.50
CA VAL A 229 -2.16 0.05 34.47
C VAL A 229 -2.27 -0.45 35.91
N LYS A 230 -3.19 -1.38 36.20
CA LYS A 230 -3.28 -2.01 37.54
C LYS A 230 -2.07 -2.89 37.86
N GLU A 231 -1.58 -3.66 36.90
CA GLU A 231 -0.39 -4.51 37.07
C GLU A 231 0.87 -3.68 37.35
N ASN A 232 1.00 -2.50 36.72
CA ASN A 232 2.13 -1.60 36.93
C ASN A 232 2.02 -0.73 38.20
N ASN A 233 0.84 -0.60 38.79
CA ASN A 233 0.59 0.21 39.99
C ASN A 233 0.36 -0.63 41.26
N SER A 234 0.42 -1.96 41.18
CA SER A 234 0.46 -2.80 42.37
C SER A 234 1.83 -2.67 43.04
N PRO A 235 1.90 -2.29 44.33
CA PRO A 235 3.17 -2.15 45.02
C PRO A 235 3.85 -3.52 45.09
N THR A 236 5.14 -3.52 44.76
CA THR A 236 6.03 -4.65 45.03
C THR A 236 6.28 -4.80 46.51
#